data_AF-A0A439PNA3-F1
#
_entry.id   AF-A0A439PNA3-F1
#
_cell.length_a   1.000
_cell.length_b   1.000
_cell.length_c   1.000
_cell.angle_alpha   90.00
_cell.angle_beta   90.00
_cell.angle_gamma   90.00
#
_symmetry.space_group_name_H-M   'P 1'
#
loop_
_entity.id
_entity.type
_entity.pdbx_description
1 polymer ?
#
loop_
_entity_poly.entity_id
_entity_poly.type
_entity_poly.pdbx_seq_one_letter_code
_entity_poly.pdbx_strand_id
1 'polypeptide(L)'
;MLQVPSIPYGKFEACDLLDIGNKRIIHVKKSSRQSSVLSHFFKQGSNSARILKTYPEAREVLINKVQTVAGKISADALRASLGDSLAGWTVEFHVVDAPRPDGSFQIPFFSRITLRDEARTLKGMTFGVALRFVAT
;
A
#
# COMPACT_ATOMS: atom_id res chain seq x y z
N MET A 1 10.88 5.44 -4.85
CA MET A 1 10.07 5.56 -6.09
C MET A 1 10.60 4.63 -7.15
N LEU A 2 9.71 3.98 -7.88
CA LEU A 2 9.95 3.09 -9.00
C LEU A 2 9.64 3.83 -10.30
N GLN A 3 10.48 3.68 -11.32
CA GLN A 3 10.28 4.25 -12.66
C GLN A 3 9.63 3.19 -13.54
N VAL A 4 8.49 3.52 -14.14
CA VAL A 4 7.74 2.63 -15.02
C VAL A 4 7.16 3.49 -16.14
N PRO A 5 7.80 3.59 -17.32
CA PRO A 5 7.33 4.46 -18.40
C PRO A 5 5.89 4.19 -18.85
N SER A 6 5.39 2.96 -18.71
CA SER A 6 4.03 2.58 -19.14
C SER A 6 2.89 3.08 -18.25
N ILE A 7 3.17 3.59 -17.04
CA ILE A 7 2.12 4.04 -16.11
C ILE A 7 1.88 5.56 -16.22
N PRO A 8 0.69 6.06 -15.85
CA PRO A 8 0.47 7.49 -15.69
C PRO A 8 1.53 8.12 -14.78
N TYR A 9 2.10 9.25 -15.21
CA TYR A 9 3.20 9.99 -14.55
C TYR A 9 4.58 9.30 -14.56
N GLY A 10 4.71 8.11 -15.14
CA GLY A 10 5.99 7.41 -15.37
C GLY A 10 6.71 6.89 -14.12
N LYS A 11 6.16 7.15 -12.92
CA LYS A 11 6.74 6.71 -11.64
C LYS A 11 5.70 6.59 -10.55
N PHE A 12 5.97 5.72 -9.59
CA PHE A 12 5.12 5.55 -8.41
C PHE A 12 5.92 5.04 -7.20
N GLU A 13 5.26 4.99 -6.04
CA GLU A 13 5.81 4.36 -4.84
C GLU A 13 4.99 3.10 -4.54
N ALA A 14 5.66 1.94 -4.50
CA ALA A 14 4.98 0.66 -4.32
C ALA A 14 4.42 0.49 -2.90
N CYS A 15 5.27 0.66 -1.88
CA CYS A 15 4.92 0.58 -0.47
C CYS A 15 6.12 0.99 0.38
N ASP A 16 5.88 1.22 1.66
CA ASP A 16 6.94 1.42 2.65
C ASP A 16 7.52 0.07 3.10
N LEU A 17 6.65 -0.93 3.29
CA LEU A 17 7.02 -2.28 3.71
C LEU A 17 6.29 -3.33 2.86
N LEU A 18 6.99 -4.42 2.55
CA LEU A 18 6.46 -5.53 1.78
C LEU A 18 6.63 -6.83 2.57
N ASP A 19 5.52 -7.48 2.89
CA ASP A 19 5.53 -8.80 3.52
C ASP A 19 5.10 -9.85 2.49
N ILE A 20 6.09 -10.55 1.95
CA ILE A 20 5.88 -11.57 0.91
C ILE A 20 5.17 -12.80 1.48
N GLY A 21 5.50 -13.19 2.71
CA GLY A 21 5.01 -14.42 3.34
C GLY A 21 3.52 -14.36 3.65
N ASN A 22 3.04 -13.19 4.11
CA ASN A 22 1.63 -12.95 4.39
C ASN A 22 0.91 -12.17 3.27
N LYS A 23 1.57 -11.92 2.13
CA LYS A 23 1.03 -11.17 0.98
C LYS A 23 0.49 -9.79 1.36
N ARG A 24 1.29 -8.98 2.06
CA ARG A 24 0.89 -7.63 2.52
C ARG A 24 1.71 -6.54 1.86
N ILE A 25 1.01 -5.55 1.31
CA ILE A 25 1.57 -4.30 0.79
C ILE A 25 1.24 -3.24 1.85
N ILE A 26 2.25 -2.78 2.58
CA ILE A 26 2.04 -1.98 3.79
C ILE A 26 2.52 -0.55 3.52
N HIS A 27 1.60 0.38 3.67
CA HIS A 27 1.86 1.82 3.62
C HIS A 27 1.83 2.36 5.04
N VAL A 28 2.81 3.20 5.39
CA VAL A 28 2.97 3.75 6.74
C VAL A 28 2.98 5.27 6.66
N LYS A 29 2.18 5.92 7.51
CA LYS A 29 2.18 7.37 7.63
C LYS A 29 2.14 7.79 9.08
N LYS A 30 3.05 8.69 9.46
CA LYS A 30 2.89 9.47 10.68
C LYS A 30 1.65 10.34 10.52
N SER A 31 0.65 10.06 11.36
CA SER A 31 -0.60 10.78 11.40
C SER A 31 -0.32 12.27 11.49
N SER A 32 -1.03 13.03 10.68
CA SER A 32 -1.25 14.42 10.98
C SER A 32 -2.75 14.55 11.22
N ARG A 33 -3.14 15.40 12.18
CA ARG A 33 -4.55 15.69 12.45
C ARG A 33 -5.23 16.42 11.27
N GLN A 34 -4.52 16.62 10.16
CA GLN A 34 -5.01 17.25 8.94
C GLN A 34 -5.59 16.21 7.99
N SER A 35 -6.84 16.45 7.57
CA SER A 35 -7.54 15.50 6.71
C SER A 35 -6.90 15.34 5.33
N SER A 36 -6.31 16.40 4.77
CA SER A 36 -5.65 16.37 3.46
C SER A 36 -4.51 15.35 3.41
N VAL A 37 -3.72 15.23 4.47
CA VAL A 37 -2.56 14.33 4.54
C VAL A 37 -3.00 12.87 4.55
N LEU A 38 -3.94 12.51 5.42
CA LEU A 38 -4.42 11.12 5.48
C LEU A 38 -5.21 10.74 4.22
N SER A 39 -5.99 11.67 3.65
CA SER A 39 -6.67 11.43 2.38
C SER A 39 -5.70 11.19 1.24
N HIS A 40 -4.62 11.98 1.14
CA HIS A 40 -3.57 11.76 0.15
C HIS A 40 -2.88 10.41 0.36
N PHE A 41 -2.58 10.06 1.61
CA PHE A 41 -1.97 8.79 1.97
C PHE A 41 -2.82 7.58 1.54
N PHE A 42 -4.13 7.58 1.81
CA PHE A 42 -5.01 6.49 1.36
C PHE A 42 -5.07 6.38 -0.16
N LYS A 43 -5.15 7.52 -0.87
CA LYS A 43 -5.11 7.56 -2.33
C LYS A 43 -3.78 7.03 -2.88
N GLN A 44 -2.66 7.37 -2.26
CA GLN A 44 -1.33 6.93 -2.65
C GLN A 44 -1.22 5.40 -2.59
N GLY A 45 -1.55 4.79 -1.45
CA GLY A 45 -1.46 3.33 -1.31
C GLY A 45 -2.46 2.59 -2.20
N SER A 46 -3.65 3.14 -2.37
CA SER A 46 -4.64 2.58 -3.28
C SER A 46 -4.21 2.67 -4.75
N ASN A 47 -3.61 3.79 -5.16
CA ASN A 47 -3.06 3.96 -6.50
C ASN A 47 -1.89 3.01 -6.77
N SER A 48 -1.02 2.80 -5.78
CA SER A 48 0.06 1.83 -5.88
C SER A 48 -0.46 0.41 -6.19
N ALA A 49 -1.42 -0.07 -5.40
CA ALA A 49 -1.99 -1.40 -5.60
C ALA A 49 -2.69 -1.54 -6.96
N ARG A 50 -3.39 -0.49 -7.42
CA ARG A 50 -3.95 -0.43 -8.78
C ARG A 50 -2.88 -0.57 -9.84
N ILE A 51 -1.78 0.16 -9.72
CA ILE A 51 -0.67 0.10 -10.67
C ILE A 51 -0.07 -1.30 -10.71
N LEU A 52 0.22 -1.90 -9.55
CA LEU A 52 0.78 -3.24 -9.46
C LEU A 52 -0.16 -4.31 -10.04
N LYS A 53 -1.48 -4.14 -9.88
CA LYS A 53 -2.48 -5.04 -10.45
C LYS A 53 -2.56 -4.93 -11.98
N THR A 54 -2.55 -3.71 -12.51
CA THR A 54 -2.89 -3.46 -13.91
C THR A 54 -1.68 -3.52 -14.84
N TYR A 55 -0.47 -3.18 -14.36
CA TYR A 55 0.72 -3.05 -15.20
C TYR A 55 1.75 -4.15 -14.87
N PRO A 56 1.96 -5.14 -15.76
CA PRO A 56 2.98 -6.17 -15.57
C PRO A 56 4.39 -5.59 -15.39
N GLU A 57 4.72 -4.52 -16.12
CA GLU A 57 6.02 -3.85 -15.99
C GLU A 57 6.25 -3.31 -14.57
N ALA A 58 5.20 -2.80 -13.90
CA ALA A 58 5.32 -2.33 -12.53
C ALA A 58 5.67 -3.46 -11.55
N ARG A 59 5.19 -4.67 -11.79
CA ARG A 59 5.56 -5.86 -11.01
C ARG A 59 7.01 -6.24 -11.23
N GLU A 60 7.49 -6.27 -12.47
CA GLU A 60 8.89 -6.59 -12.77
C GLU A 60 9.84 -5.54 -12.17
N VAL A 61 9.50 -4.26 -12.26
CA VAL A 61 10.29 -3.20 -11.63
C VAL A 61 10.31 -3.34 -10.09
N LEU A 62 9.19 -3.73 -9.47
CA LEU A 62 9.15 -4.03 -8.04
C LEU A 62 10.04 -5.24 -7.68
N ILE A 63 9.96 -6.33 -8.45
CA ILE A 63 10.78 -7.53 -8.23
C ILE A 63 12.26 -7.20 -8.35
N ASN A 64 12.66 -6.44 -9.37
CA ASN A 64 14.03 -5.98 -9.55
C ASN A 64 14.48 -5.10 -8.37
N LYS A 65 13.61 -4.21 -7.88
CA LYS A 65 13.91 -3.41 -6.69
C LYS A 65 14.13 -4.29 -5.45
N VAL A 66 13.30 -5.30 -5.25
CA VAL A 66 13.46 -6.26 -4.13
C VAL A 66 14.76 -7.05 -4.29
N GLN A 67 15.14 -7.45 -5.50
CA GLN A 67 16.42 -8.11 -5.74
C GLN A 67 17.61 -7.23 -5.32
N THR A 68 17.57 -5.93 -5.62
CA THR A 68 18.62 -4.99 -5.22
C THR A 68 18.69 -4.79 -3.69
N VAL A 69 17.55 -4.75 -3.00
CA VAL A 69 17.48 -4.37 -1.58
C VAL A 69 17.56 -5.57 -0.63
N ALA A 70 16.99 -6.72 -1.01
CA ALA A 70 16.84 -7.90 -0.16
C ALA A 70 17.47 -9.17 -0.78
N GLY A 71 18.02 -9.08 -1.99
CA GLY A 71 18.70 -10.19 -2.66
C GLY A 71 17.78 -11.10 -3.48
N LYS A 72 18.41 -12.03 -4.19
CA LYS A 72 17.74 -12.90 -5.18
C LYS A 72 16.66 -13.80 -4.57
N ILE A 73 16.90 -14.37 -3.40
CA ILE A 73 15.96 -15.29 -2.74
C ILE A 73 14.61 -14.59 -2.48
N SER A 74 14.63 -13.36 -1.95
CA SER A 74 13.42 -12.58 -1.71
C SER A 74 12.73 -12.16 -3.01
N ALA A 75 13.49 -11.85 -4.05
CA ALA A 75 12.92 -11.50 -5.36
C ALA A 75 12.21 -12.69 -6.02
N ASP A 76 12.81 -13.87 -5.96
CA ASP A 76 12.22 -15.11 -6.49
C ASP A 76 10.96 -15.49 -5.70
N ALA A 77 10.99 -15.35 -4.36
CA ALA A 77 9.81 -15.55 -3.51
C ALA A 77 8.69 -14.55 -3.84
N LEU A 78 9.02 -13.28 -4.09
CA LEU A 78 8.04 -12.28 -4.50
C LEU A 78 7.44 -12.62 -5.87
N ARG A 79 8.27 -12.98 -6.86
CA ARG A 79 7.81 -13.36 -8.20
C ARG A 79 6.83 -14.53 -8.14
N ALA A 80 7.14 -15.56 -7.34
CA ALA A 80 6.25 -16.68 -7.12
C ALA A 80 4.93 -16.28 -6.42
N SER A 81 4.97 -15.30 -5.51
CA SER A 81 3.82 -14.89 -4.69
C SER A 81 2.88 -13.88 -5.37
N LEU A 82 3.40 -13.01 -6.25
CA LEU A 82 2.60 -12.03 -6.98
C LEU A 82 1.62 -12.70 -7.96
N GLY A 83 2.11 -13.67 -8.72
CA GLY A 83 1.36 -14.23 -9.87
C GLY A 83 0.88 -13.13 -10.84
N ASP A 84 -0.08 -13.47 -11.69
CA ASP A 84 -0.62 -12.52 -12.68
C ASP A 84 -1.62 -11.52 -12.12
N SER A 85 -2.25 -11.87 -11.00
CA SER A 85 -3.41 -11.13 -10.51
C SER A 85 -3.23 -10.59 -9.09
N LEU A 86 -2.09 -10.74 -8.41
CA LEU A 86 -1.95 -10.40 -6.98
C LEU A 86 -3.11 -10.97 -6.13
N ALA A 87 -3.60 -12.16 -6.47
CA ALA A 87 -4.70 -12.77 -5.74
C ALA A 87 -4.31 -13.05 -4.28
N GLY A 88 -5.19 -12.66 -3.35
CA GLY A 88 -4.99 -12.85 -1.92
C GLY A 88 -4.05 -11.84 -1.26
N TRP A 89 -3.57 -10.82 -1.99
CA TRP A 89 -2.78 -9.74 -1.39
C TRP A 89 -3.67 -8.76 -0.61
N THR A 90 -3.12 -8.20 0.47
CA THR A 90 -3.78 -7.21 1.33
C THR A 90 -3.03 -5.89 1.29
N VAL A 91 -3.74 -4.79 1.06
CA VAL A 91 -3.21 -3.43 1.22
C VAL A 91 -3.46 -2.98 2.66
N GLU A 92 -2.40 -2.72 3.41
CA GLU A 92 -2.50 -2.23 4.78
C GLU A 92 -2.10 -0.76 4.88
N PHE A 93 -2.92 0.01 5.57
CA PHE A 93 -2.64 1.39 5.93
C PHE A 93 -2.31 1.46 7.41
N HIS A 94 -1.06 1.76 7.73
CA HIS A 94 -0.57 1.90 9.10
C HIS A 94 -0.44 3.38 9.42
N VAL A 95 -1.23 3.84 10.39
CA VAL A 95 -1.25 5.22 10.85
C VAL A 95 -0.57 5.30 12.20
N VAL A 96 0.58 5.96 12.25
CA VAL A 96 1.36 6.17 13.47
C VAL A 96 0.81 7.42 14.16
N ASP A 97 0.13 7.28 15.29
CA ASP A 97 -0.58 8.39 15.97
C ASP A 97 -0.50 8.25 17.49
N ALA A 98 -0.76 9.36 18.19
CA ALA A 98 -0.93 9.34 19.63
C ALA A 98 -2.39 8.95 19.95
N PRO A 99 -2.62 7.91 20.78
CA PRO A 99 -3.97 7.57 21.19
C PRO A 99 -4.59 8.71 22.01
N ARG A 100 -5.92 8.80 21.99
CA ARG A 100 -6.66 9.68 22.89
C ARG A 100 -6.58 9.16 24.32
N PRO A 101 -6.99 9.97 25.33
CA PRO A 101 -6.97 9.53 26.74
C PRO A 101 -7.75 8.22 26.99
N ASP A 102 -8.75 7.92 26.16
CA ASP A 102 -9.54 6.68 26.20
C ASP A 102 -8.89 5.51 25.43
N GLY A 103 -7.67 5.66 24.93
CA GLY A 103 -6.95 4.67 24.13
C GLY A 103 -7.38 4.60 22.67
N SER A 104 -8.38 5.38 22.24
CA SER A 104 -8.92 5.30 20.89
C SER A 104 -8.16 6.19 19.89
N PHE A 105 -8.23 5.82 18.62
CA PHE A 105 -7.69 6.61 17.51
C PHE A 105 -8.80 7.26 16.69
N GLN A 106 -8.52 8.41 16.07
CA GLN A 106 -9.48 9.10 15.21
C GLN A 106 -8.89 9.54 13.89
N ILE A 107 -9.57 9.12 12.83
CA ILE A 107 -9.36 9.64 11.49
C ILE A 107 -10.35 10.79 11.25
N PRO A 108 -9.90 11.94 10.72
CA PRO A 108 -10.78 13.04 10.32
C PRO A 108 -11.90 12.59 9.39
N PHE A 109 -13.06 13.26 9.43
CA PHE A 109 -14.26 12.86 8.69
C PHE A 109 -14.01 12.63 7.19
N PHE A 110 -13.41 13.58 6.49
CA PHE A 110 -13.15 13.44 5.05
C PHE A 110 -12.12 12.35 4.72
N SER A 111 -11.17 12.11 5.63
CA SER A 111 -10.22 11.01 5.50
C SER A 111 -10.88 9.65 5.70
N ARG A 112 -11.92 9.53 6.54
CA ARG A 112 -12.75 8.32 6.65
C ARG A 112 -13.54 8.05 5.38
N ILE A 113 -14.11 9.10 4.76
CA ILE A 113 -14.80 8.98 3.46
C ILE A 113 -13.80 8.49 2.41
N THR A 114 -12.63 9.13 2.33
CA THR A 114 -11.58 8.74 1.38
C THR A 114 -11.15 7.29 1.60
N LEU A 115 -10.89 6.89 2.84
CA LEU A 115 -10.53 5.51 3.17
C LEU A 115 -11.61 4.52 2.72
N ARG A 116 -12.88 4.82 2.98
CA ARG A 116 -14.01 3.96 2.59
C ARG A 116 -14.05 3.78 1.07
N ASP A 117 -13.91 4.87 0.32
CA ASP A 117 -14.04 4.85 -1.12
C ASP A 117 -12.85 4.11 -1.76
N GLU A 118 -11.62 4.39 -1.32
CA GLU A 118 -10.44 3.65 -1.77
C GLU A 118 -10.49 2.17 -1.38
N ALA A 119 -10.95 1.84 -0.16
CA ALA A 119 -11.11 0.46 0.27
C ALA A 119 -12.15 -0.31 -0.57
N ARG A 120 -13.23 0.35 -1.00
CA ARG A 120 -14.23 -0.25 -1.90
C ARG A 120 -13.62 -0.55 -3.26
N THR A 121 -12.86 0.38 -3.83
CA THR A 121 -12.15 0.14 -5.11
C THR A 121 -11.18 -1.03 -5.00
N LEU A 122 -10.35 -1.07 -3.96
CA LEU A 122 -9.37 -2.15 -3.77
C LEU A 122 -10.04 -3.52 -3.57
N LYS A 123 -11.12 -3.59 -2.79
CA LYS A 123 -11.90 -4.82 -2.62
C LYS A 123 -12.54 -5.27 -3.94
N GLY A 124 -13.03 -4.34 -4.76
CA GLY A 124 -13.52 -4.63 -6.12
C GLY A 124 -12.42 -5.21 -7.02
N MET A 125 -11.15 -4.89 -6.74
CA MET A 125 -9.97 -5.46 -7.41
C MET A 125 -9.39 -6.67 -6.68
N THR A 126 -10.21 -7.33 -5.85
CA THR A 126 -9.88 -8.57 -5.12
C THR A 126 -8.73 -8.48 -4.12
N PHE A 127 -8.39 -7.26 -3.66
CA PHE A 127 -7.47 -7.07 -2.55
C PHE A 127 -8.18 -7.16 -1.19
N GLY A 128 -7.48 -7.67 -0.19
CA GLY A 128 -7.77 -7.37 1.21
C GLY A 128 -7.43 -5.91 1.52
N VAL A 129 -8.10 -5.32 2.50
CA VAL A 129 -7.79 -3.96 2.98
C VAL A 129 -7.83 -3.93 4.49
N ALA A 130 -6.77 -3.45 5.12
CA ALA A 130 -6.69 -3.27 6.56
C ALA A 130 -6.21 -1.87 6.94
N LEU A 131 -6.74 -1.36 8.05
CA LEU A 131 -6.26 -0.16 8.72
C LEU A 131 -5.70 -0.58 10.08
N ARG A 132 -4.48 -0.15 10.39
CA ARG A 132 -3.80 -0.38 11.67
C ARG A 132 -3.36 0.95 12.25
N PHE A 133 -3.41 1.06 13.57
CA PHE A 133 -2.79 2.17 14.29
C PHE A 133 -1.55 1.66 15.01
N VAL A 134 -0.50 2.46 14.97
CA VAL A 134 0.73 2.25 15.75
C VAL A 134 0.82 3.40 16.74
N ALA A 135 0.72 3.09 18.02
CA ALA A 135 0.82 4.11 19.08
C ALA A 135 2.24 4.68 19.12
N THR A 136 2.34 6.01 19.24
CA THR A 136 3.59 6.73 19.58
C THR A 136 3.67 7.04 21.05
#